data_AF-A0A974PS52-F1
#
_entry.id   AF-A0A974PS52-F1
#
_cell.length_a   1.000
_cell.length_b   1.000
_cell.length_c   1.000
_cell.angle_alpha   90.00
_cell.angle_beta   90.00
_cell.angle_gamma   90.00
#
_symmetry.space_group_name_H-M   'P 1'
#
loop_
_entity.id
_entity.type
_entity.pdbx_description
1 polymer ?
#
loop_
_entity_poly.entity_id
_entity_poly.type
_entity_poly.pdbx_seq_one_letter_code
_entity_poly.pdbx_strand_id
1 'polypeptide(L)'
;MRRLDALEPHKAAVRGLRRSARTDPALALRLLRLSEASQRWMLAAAGIDCTGLSGSVRAKGLALLFARVIDVWLEDEDPGLAPTMAALDRELAGGAKLLGMLDDIAYIVLPWRKRRASAERAGAPAAEEG
;
A
#
# COMPACT_ATOMS: atom_id res chain seq x y z
N MET A 1 -2.88 5.21 -11.26
CA MET A 1 -4.06 6.10 -11.33
C MET A 1 -5.30 5.49 -11.98
N ARG A 2 -5.17 4.57 -12.95
CA ARG A 2 -6.29 3.85 -13.60
C ARG A 2 -7.47 3.41 -12.71
N ARG A 3 -7.22 3.13 -11.43
CA ARG A 3 -8.30 2.79 -10.48
C ARG A 3 -9.24 3.97 -10.18
N LEU A 4 -8.72 5.18 -9.97
CA LEU A 4 -9.55 6.36 -9.70
C LEU A 4 -10.27 6.80 -10.98
N ASP A 5 -9.58 6.78 -12.12
CA ASP A 5 -10.16 7.07 -13.43
C ASP A 5 -11.37 6.15 -13.72
N ALA A 6 -11.27 4.86 -13.38
CA ALA A 6 -12.38 3.90 -13.51
C ALA A 6 -13.53 4.13 -12.52
N LEU A 7 -13.28 4.81 -11.40
CA LEU A 7 -14.28 5.12 -10.38
C LEU A 7 -14.97 6.47 -10.60
N GLU A 8 -14.42 7.34 -11.47
CA GLU A 8 -14.96 8.68 -11.75
C GLU A 8 -16.46 8.66 -12.13
N PRO A 9 -16.95 7.75 -13.01
CA PRO A 9 -18.39 7.67 -13.31
C PRO A 9 -19.26 7.28 -12.11
N HIS A 10 -18.66 6.69 -11.07
CA HIS A 10 -19.33 6.18 -9.87
C HIS A 10 -19.03 7.01 -8.61
N LYS A 11 -18.45 8.21 -8.76
CA LYS A 11 -18.02 9.07 -7.64
C LYS A 11 -19.13 9.35 -6.62
N ALA A 12 -20.37 9.55 -7.08
CA ALA A 12 -21.53 9.74 -6.20
C ALA A 12 -21.83 8.52 -5.32
N ALA A 13 -21.72 7.30 -5.87
CA ALA A 13 -21.89 6.07 -5.11
C ALA A 13 -20.78 5.87 -4.07
N VAL A 14 -19.53 6.18 -4.44
CA VAL A 14 -18.39 6.14 -3.51
C VAL A 14 -18.56 7.15 -2.39
N ARG A 15 -19.08 8.36 -2.68
CA ARG A 15 -19.39 9.38 -1.67
C ARG A 15 -20.41 8.88 -0.65
N GLY A 16 -21.49 8.25 -1.12
CA GLY A 16 -22.51 7.64 -0.26
C GLY A 16 -21.92 6.55 0.63
N LEU A 17 -21.16 5.64 0.05
CA LEU A 17 -20.49 4.56 0.79
C LEU A 17 -19.55 5.11 1.87
N ARG A 18 -18.77 6.15 1.54
CA ARG A 18 -17.85 6.79 2.50
C ARG A 18 -18.59 7.49 3.62
N ARG A 19 -19.70 8.16 3.34
CA ARG A 19 -20.55 8.79 4.36
C ARG A 19 -21.11 7.75 5.32
N SER A 20 -21.65 6.64 4.81
CA SER A 20 -22.15 5.53 5.64
C SER A 20 -21.04 4.89 6.48
N ALA A 21 -19.84 4.75 5.92
CA ALA A 21 -18.69 4.21 6.66
C ALA A 21 -18.24 5.11 7.83
N ARG A 22 -18.48 6.43 7.76
CA ARG A 22 -18.17 7.35 8.89
C ARG A 22 -19.14 7.19 10.06
N THR A 23 -20.38 6.78 9.79
CA THR A 23 -21.42 6.57 10.82
C THR A 23 -21.51 5.12 11.29
N ASP A 24 -21.04 4.16 10.49
CA ASP A 24 -21.04 2.73 10.80
C ASP A 24 -19.60 2.15 10.84
N PRO A 25 -19.01 1.94 12.03
CA PRO A 25 -17.67 1.40 12.16
C PRO A 25 -17.54 -0.05 11.70
N ALA A 26 -18.63 -0.84 11.74
CA ALA A 26 -18.61 -2.21 11.25
C ALA A 26 -18.51 -2.24 9.73
N LEU A 27 -19.24 -1.35 9.05
CA LEU A 27 -19.11 -1.14 7.61
C LEU A 27 -17.69 -0.68 7.24
N ALA A 28 -17.13 0.29 7.98
CA ALA A 28 -15.76 0.75 7.76
C ALA A 28 -14.73 -0.39 7.85
N LEU A 29 -14.85 -1.26 8.86
CA LEU A 29 -13.97 -2.42 9.02
C LEU A 29 -14.14 -3.44 7.88
N ARG A 30 -15.37 -3.66 7.41
CA ARG A 30 -15.63 -4.53 6.25
C ARG A 30 -14.99 -3.97 4.98
N LEU A 31 -15.11 -2.67 4.74
CA LEU A 31 -14.48 -1.98 3.61
C LEU A 31 -12.95 -2.02 3.70
N LEU A 32 -12.39 -1.87 4.90
CA LEU A 32 -10.96 -2.00 5.12
C LEU A 32 -10.48 -3.42 4.77
N ARG A 33 -11.17 -4.47 5.25
CA ARG A 33 -10.85 -5.86 4.92
C ARG A 33 -11.01 -6.17 3.43
N LEU A 34 -12.04 -5.62 2.79
CA LEU A 34 -12.24 -5.75 1.34
C LEU A 34 -11.09 -5.11 0.56
N SER A 35 -10.66 -3.92 0.99
CA SER A 35 -9.56 -3.18 0.36
C SER A 35 -8.20 -3.87 0.59
N GLU A 36 -8.02 -4.59 1.71
CA GLU A 36 -6.78 -5.28 2.05
C GLU A 36 -6.30 -6.21 0.92
N ALA A 37 -7.22 -6.99 0.32
CA ALA A 37 -6.87 -7.87 -0.79
C ALA A 37 -6.25 -7.08 -1.95
N SER A 38 -6.90 -5.99 -2.39
CA SER A 38 -6.39 -5.12 -3.45
C SER A 38 -5.03 -4.49 -3.11
N GLN A 39 -4.82 -4.11 -1.85
CA GLN A 39 -3.54 -3.53 -1.42
C GLN A 39 -2.41 -4.56 -1.40
N ARG A 40 -2.70 -5.83 -1.09
CA ARG A 40 -1.69 -6.90 -1.18
C ARG A 40 -1.21 -7.08 -2.61
N TRP A 41 -2.10 -7.05 -3.59
CA TRP A 41 -1.72 -7.11 -5.01
C TRP A 41 -0.84 -5.91 -5.40
N MET A 42 -1.17 -4.72 -4.91
CA MET A 42 -0.39 -3.51 -5.19
C MET A 42 1.01 -3.54 -4.55
N LEU A 43 1.10 -3.99 -3.29
CA LEU A 43 2.38 -4.15 -2.59
C LEU A 43 3.24 -5.23 -3.25
N ALA A 44 2.64 -6.35 -3.67
CA ALA A 44 3.33 -7.40 -4.41
C ALA A 44 3.87 -6.88 -5.76
N ALA A 45 3.08 -6.10 -6.49
CA ALA A 45 3.51 -5.47 -7.74
C ALA A 45 4.65 -4.46 -7.54
N ALA A 46 4.73 -3.84 -6.36
CA ALA A 46 5.83 -2.95 -5.97
C ALA A 46 7.08 -3.70 -5.46
N GLY A 47 7.07 -5.04 -5.44
CA GLY A 47 8.18 -5.85 -4.92
C GLY A 47 8.33 -5.82 -3.40
N ILE A 48 7.29 -5.37 -2.67
CA ILE A 48 7.31 -5.30 -1.21
C ILE A 48 6.86 -6.64 -0.63
N ASP A 49 7.67 -7.22 0.25
CA ASP A 49 7.36 -8.48 0.92
C ASP A 49 6.06 -8.41 1.74
N CYS A 50 5.08 -9.21 1.32
CA CYS A 50 3.74 -9.28 1.90
C CYS A 50 3.50 -10.54 2.73
N THR A 51 4.56 -11.18 3.26
CA THR A 51 4.43 -12.47 3.95
C THR A 51 4.01 -12.29 5.42
N GLY A 52 3.15 -13.21 5.89
CA GLY A 52 2.73 -13.32 7.29
C GLY A 52 1.99 -12.08 7.85
N LEU A 53 2.06 -11.93 9.17
CA LEU A 53 1.38 -10.86 9.91
C LEU A 53 1.86 -9.46 9.48
N SER A 54 3.16 -9.32 9.18
CA SER A 54 3.76 -8.07 8.74
C SER A 54 3.17 -7.60 7.40
N GLY A 55 2.93 -8.52 6.46
CA GLY A 55 2.24 -8.22 5.20
C GLY A 55 0.79 -7.75 5.38
N SER A 56 0.03 -8.36 6.30
CA SER A 56 -1.34 -7.91 6.60
C SER A 56 -1.37 -6.51 7.21
N VAL A 57 -0.42 -6.20 8.10
CA VAL A 57 -0.29 -4.85 8.67
C VAL A 57 0.04 -3.82 7.58
N ARG A 58 0.99 -4.12 6.69
CA ARG A 58 1.32 -3.23 5.55
C ARG A 58 0.13 -3.02 4.62
N ALA A 59 -0.58 -4.09 4.27
CA ALA A 59 -1.75 -4.01 3.39
C ALA A 59 -2.90 -3.18 4.00
N LYS A 60 -3.18 -3.35 5.30
CA LYS A 60 -4.17 -2.54 6.02
C LYS A 60 -3.73 -1.08 6.16
N GLY A 61 -2.45 -0.83 6.42
CA GLY A 61 -1.88 0.51 6.45
C GLY A 61 -2.05 1.23 5.11
N LEU A 62 -1.71 0.54 4.01
CA LEU A 62 -1.92 1.08 2.66
C LEU A 62 -3.40 1.27 2.35
N ALA A 63 -4.29 0.42 2.86
CA ALA A 63 -5.73 0.56 2.66
C ALA A 63 -6.29 1.79 3.38
N LEU A 64 -5.80 2.09 4.59
CA LEU A 64 -6.14 3.31 5.34
C LEU A 64 -5.62 4.56 4.63
N LEU A 65 -4.37 4.52 4.17
CA LEU A 65 -3.76 5.58 3.38
C LEU A 65 -4.59 5.88 2.14
N PHE A 66 -4.92 4.83 1.38
CA PHE A 66 -5.76 4.97 0.20
C PHE A 66 -7.15 5.51 0.53
N ALA A 67 -7.73 5.14 1.67
CA ALA A 67 -8.99 5.71 2.12
C ALA A 67 -8.87 7.23 2.33
N ARG A 68 -7.76 7.76 2.85
CA ARG A 68 -7.55 9.22 2.95
C ARG A 68 -7.46 9.89 1.58
N VAL A 69 -6.76 9.27 0.64
CA VAL A 69 -6.70 9.75 -0.75
C VAL A 69 -8.10 9.78 -1.38
N ILE A 70 -8.95 8.80 -1.08
CA ILE A 70 -10.35 8.81 -1.51
C ILE A 70 -11.13 9.98 -0.92
N ASP A 71 -10.86 10.42 0.32
CA ASP A 71 -11.54 11.61 0.86
C ASP A 71 -11.19 12.85 0.03
N VAL A 72 -9.91 13.04 -0.30
CA VAL A 72 -9.47 14.17 -1.15
C VAL A 72 -10.07 14.06 -2.54
N TRP A 73 -10.02 12.88 -3.15
CA TRP A 73 -10.58 12.64 -4.48
C TRP A 73 -12.09 12.91 -4.56
N LEU A 74 -12.85 12.64 -3.50
CA LEU A 74 -14.28 12.92 -3.46
C LEU A 74 -14.63 14.42 -3.47
N GLU A 75 -13.68 15.26 -3.06
CA GLU A 75 -13.74 16.72 -3.01
C GLU A 75 -13.02 17.39 -4.19
N ASP A 76 -12.23 16.62 -4.95
CA ASP A 76 -11.47 17.10 -6.12
C ASP A 76 -12.38 17.26 -7.35
N GLU A 77 -12.53 18.50 -7.83
CA GLU A 77 -13.31 18.84 -9.03
C GLU A 77 -12.44 19.00 -10.28
N ASP A 78 -11.11 18.89 -10.14
CA ASP A 78 -10.17 19.01 -11.26
C ASP A 78 -10.22 17.76 -12.16
N PRO A 79 -10.46 17.89 -13.49
CA PRO A 79 -10.49 16.75 -14.41
C PRO A 79 -9.19 15.93 -14.47
N GLY A 80 -8.06 16.55 -14.15
CA GLY A 80 -6.74 15.95 -14.10
C GLY A 80 -6.36 15.37 -12.72
N LEU A 81 -7.23 15.48 -11.71
CA LEU A 81 -7.02 14.95 -10.36
C LEU A 81 -5.72 15.44 -9.69
N ALA A 82 -5.24 16.63 -10.05
CA ALA A 82 -3.96 17.15 -9.57
C ALA A 82 -3.89 17.25 -8.03
N PRO A 83 -4.92 17.77 -7.32
CA PRO A 83 -4.97 17.74 -5.85
C PRO A 83 -4.91 16.32 -5.28
N THR A 84 -5.63 15.37 -5.89
CA THR A 84 -5.63 13.97 -5.49
C THR A 84 -4.26 13.32 -5.65
N MET A 85 -3.56 13.60 -6.76
CA MET A 85 -2.21 13.06 -6.99
C MET A 85 -1.22 13.59 -5.96
N ALA A 86 -1.27 14.90 -5.67
CA ALA A 86 -0.43 15.50 -4.64
C ALA A 86 -0.69 14.90 -3.24
N ALA A 87 -1.96 14.62 -2.92
CA ALA A 87 -2.31 13.95 -1.67
C ALA A 87 -1.79 12.50 -1.62
N LEU A 88 -1.89 11.76 -2.71
CA LEU A 88 -1.33 10.41 -2.81
C LEU A 88 0.19 10.43 -2.60
N ASP A 89 0.90 11.31 -3.31
CA ASP A 89 2.36 11.41 -3.21
C ASP A 89 2.82 11.76 -1.80
N ARG A 90 2.12 12.70 -1.15
CA ARG A 90 2.40 13.08 0.24
C ARG A 90 2.22 11.90 1.20
N GLU A 91 1.12 11.18 1.06
CA GLU A 91 0.83 10.05 1.93
C GLU A 91 1.82 8.89 1.69
N LEU A 92 2.19 8.61 0.43
CA LEU A 92 3.19 7.60 0.09
C LEU A 92 4.58 7.98 0.62
N ALA A 93 4.99 9.24 0.50
CA ALA A 93 6.23 9.73 1.09
C ALA A 93 6.25 9.57 2.62
N GLY A 94 5.12 9.85 3.28
CA GLY A 94 4.94 9.58 4.70
C GLY A 94 5.04 8.09 5.04
N GLY A 95 4.37 7.23 4.27
CA GLY A 95 4.41 5.78 4.44
C GLY A 95 5.80 5.17 4.23
N ALA A 96 6.54 5.64 3.22
CA ALA A 96 7.92 5.22 2.95
C ALA A 96 8.85 5.58 4.11
N LYS A 97 8.71 6.78 4.68
CA LYS A 97 9.48 7.21 5.86
C LYS A 97 9.17 6.35 7.09
N LEU A 98 7.90 6.00 7.31
CA LEU A 98 7.49 5.11 8.40
C LEU A 98 8.04 3.69 8.23
N LEU A 99 8.03 3.15 7.02
CA LEU A 99 8.61 1.83 6.72
C LEU A 99 10.13 1.82 6.91
N GLY A 100 10.83 2.85 6.45
CA GLY A 100 12.27 3.01 6.68
C GLY A 100 12.62 3.03 8.17
N MET A 101 11.88 3.78 8.98
CA MET A 101 12.06 3.80 10.43
C MET A 101 11.82 2.42 11.08
N LEU A 102 10.83 1.66 10.60
CA LEU A 102 10.54 0.33 11.13
C LEU A 102 11.62 -0.69 10.74
N ASP A 103 12.17 -0.61 9.53
CA ASP A 103 13.28 -1.46 9.10
C ASP A 103 14.58 -1.10 9.84
N ASP A 104 14.84 0.19 10.11
CA ASP A 104 15.96 0.64 10.94
C ASP A 104 15.86 0.12 12.38
N ILE A 105 14.68 0.22 13.00
CA ILE A 105 14.43 -0.34 14.34
C ILE A 105 14.57 -1.86 14.33
N ALA A 106 14.05 -2.55 13.30
CA ALA A 106 14.20 -3.99 13.18
C ALA A 106 15.67 -4.42 12.98
N TYR A 107 16.47 -3.61 12.28
CA TYR A 107 17.91 -3.84 12.12
C TYR A 107 18.67 -3.66 13.44
N ILE A 108 18.29 -2.67 14.25
CA ILE A 108 18.88 -2.40 15.56
C ILE A 108 18.52 -3.50 16.58
N VAL A 109 17.26 -3.97 16.58
CA VAL A 109 16.75 -4.88 17.63
C VAL A 109 16.94 -6.36 17.28
N LEU A 110 17.01 -6.72 15.99
CA LEU A 110 17.17 -8.11 15.54
C LEU A 110 18.38 -8.25 14.60
N PRO A 111 19.61 -8.22 15.12
CA PRO A 111 20.84 -8.28 14.32
C PRO A 111 21.01 -9.57 13.48
N TRP A 112 20.11 -10.53 13.59
CA TRP A 112 20.27 -11.89 13.05
C TRP A 112 19.50 -12.14 11.73
N ARG A 113 18.74 -11.16 11.22
CA ARG A 113 17.92 -11.33 9.98
C ARG A 113 18.72 -11.22 8.67
N LYS A 114 20.05 -11.06 8.74
CA LYS A 114 20.94 -10.83 7.59
C LYS A 114 21.51 -12.11 6.93
N ARG A 115 20.76 -13.20 6.83
CA ARG A 115 21.26 -14.48 6.23
C ARG A 115 20.46 -15.07 5.06
N ARG A 116 19.60 -14.33 4.36
CA ARG A 116 18.95 -14.85 3.13
C ARG A 116 19.31 -14.18 1.81
N ALA A 117 19.88 -12.97 1.82
CA ALA A 117 20.19 -12.27 0.56
C ALA A 117 21.55 -12.64 -0.09
N SER A 118 22.39 -13.46 0.56
CA SER A 118 23.71 -13.85 0.03
C SER A 118 23.78 -15.27 -0.56
N ALA A 119 22.72 -16.08 -0.44
CA ALA A 119 22.73 -17.46 -0.94
C ALA A 119 22.45 -17.55 -2.46
N GLU A 120 21.79 -16.56 -3.07
CA GLU A 120 21.49 -16.60 -4.51
C GLU A 120 22.66 -16.19 -5.42
N ARG A 121 23.73 -15.59 -4.89
CA ARG A 121 24.91 -15.20 -5.70
C ARG A 121 26.05 -16.24 -5.72
N ALA A 122 25.94 -17.32 -4.95
CA ALA A 122 26.98 -18.35 -4.87
C ALA A 122 26.70 -19.60 -5.73
N GLY A 123 25.67 -19.57 -6.57
CA GLY A 123 25.18 -20.74 -7.33
C GLY A 123 25.33 -20.65 -8.84
N ALA A 124 26.33 -19.95 -9.37
CA ALA A 124 26.70 -20.06 -10.78
C ALA A 124 27.96 -20.94 -10.91
N PRO A 125 27.82 -22.26 -11.15
CA PRO A 125 28.98 -23.10 -11.43
C PRO A 125 29.56 -22.75 -12.80
N ALA A 126 30.88 -22.62 -12.82
CA ALA A 126 31.70 -22.44 -14.01
C ALA A 126 31.42 -23.55 -15.04
N ALA A 127 31.00 -23.14 -16.22
CA ALA A 127 31.19 -23.91 -17.44
C ALA A 127 32.15 -23.08 -18.31
N GLU A 128 33.32 -23.66 -18.59
CA GLU A 128 34.13 -23.57 -19.82
C GLU A 128 35.62 -23.76 -19.48
N GLU A 129 36.04 -25.02 -19.42
CA GLU A 129 37.37 -25.47 -19.85
C GLU A 129 37.20 -26.84 -20.50
N GLY A 130 37.62 -26.99 -21.77
CA GLY A 130 37.77 -28.28 -22.47
C GLY A 130 37.18 -28.31 -23.86
#